data_AF-A0A445C9P2-F1
#
_entry.id   AF-A0A445C9P2-F1
#
_cell.length_a   1.000
_cell.length_b   1.000
_cell.length_c   1.000
_cell.angle_alpha   90.00
_cell.angle_beta   90.00
_cell.angle_gamma   90.00
#
_symmetry.space_group_name_H-M   'P 1'
#
loop_
_entity.id
_entity.type
_entity.pdbx_description
1 polymer ?
#
loop_
_entity_poly.entity_id
_entity_poly.type
_entity_poly.pdbx_seq_one_letter_code
_entity_poly.pdbx_strand_id
1 'polypeptide(L)'
;MEDLQSVLLDRNLTVSSVPEKGRSLFVTKDFYPGEVIISQEPYVCVPNNNSVQKRCEGCFTTTNLKKCSRCQVVWYCGTSCQKLEWKFHRLECEVLSRLDNDKKKYVTPSIRLMVKLYLRRKLQNEKIIPSTVMDNYNLVEALVSHMSDITKEQLLLYAQMANLVNVILQWPEINIKEIAENFSKFACNAHTICDSELRPLGTGLYPVISIINHSCLPNSVLVFEGRSASVRAVQHVPKGSEVLISYIETAGSTMTRQKALKEQYLFNCTCPRCSKLGQYDDIRESAILEGYRCKNEKCDGFLLRTTDGKGFQCQQCGLVREKEEIKKTATEIKSLSEEEASKLSSAGYYQEAISIYKMIEKLQTKLYHPFSINLMRTREKILKSLMELEHWSEALAYCKLTIPVYQSAYPAIHPLLGLQYYTCGKLEWYLGETEEAVKSLTKAVDILRITHGTNTHFVTELLMKLEEARAEASYKSSSKE
;
A
#
# COMPACT_ATOMS: atom_id res chain seq x y z
N MET A 1 -20.01 -9.73 20.62
CA MET A 1 -19.11 -10.70 19.94
C MET A 1 -19.91 -11.85 19.34
N GLU A 2 -20.87 -12.42 20.06
CA GLU A 2 -21.78 -13.46 19.55
C GLU A 2 -22.55 -13.03 18.28
N ASP A 3 -23.08 -11.80 18.24
CA ASP A 3 -23.76 -11.29 17.04
C ASP A 3 -22.83 -11.23 15.82
N LEU A 4 -21.59 -10.76 16.01
CA LEU A 4 -20.57 -10.70 14.95
C LEU A 4 -20.24 -12.11 14.45
N GLN A 5 -20.11 -13.05 15.38
CA GLN A 5 -19.86 -14.44 15.06
C GLN A 5 -20.99 -15.02 14.18
N SER A 6 -22.26 -14.75 14.51
CA SER A 6 -23.40 -15.18 13.71
C SER A 6 -23.36 -14.62 12.28
N VAL A 7 -23.16 -13.30 12.13
CA VAL A 7 -23.12 -12.66 10.81
C VAL A 7 -21.93 -13.13 9.96
N LEU A 8 -20.80 -13.46 10.60
CA LEU A 8 -19.65 -14.02 9.91
C LEU A 8 -19.89 -15.47 9.48
N LEU A 9 -20.58 -16.28 10.30
CA LEU A 9 -20.92 -17.66 9.93
C LEU A 9 -21.81 -17.71 8.68
N ASP A 10 -22.78 -16.80 8.56
CA ASP A 10 -23.61 -16.65 7.35
C ASP A 10 -22.77 -16.30 6.09
N ARG A 11 -21.58 -15.72 6.31
CA ARG A 11 -20.59 -15.38 5.26
C ARG A 11 -19.52 -16.44 5.07
N ASN A 12 -19.66 -17.59 5.72
CA ASN A 12 -18.69 -18.68 5.77
C ASN A 12 -17.35 -18.29 6.42
N LEU A 13 -17.44 -17.49 7.49
CA LEU A 13 -16.30 -16.99 8.26
C LEU A 13 -16.53 -17.22 9.75
N THR A 14 -15.45 -17.26 10.52
CA THR A 14 -15.49 -17.36 11.97
C THR A 14 -14.32 -16.60 12.58
N VAL A 15 -14.49 -16.04 13.78
CA VAL A 15 -13.41 -15.41 14.53
C VAL A 15 -13.06 -16.29 15.72
N SER A 16 -11.77 -16.56 15.91
CA SER A 16 -11.26 -17.19 17.12
C SER A 16 -9.97 -16.54 17.58
N SER A 17 -9.63 -16.73 18.85
CA SER A 17 -8.36 -16.26 19.39
C SER A 17 -7.28 -17.32 19.20
N VAL A 18 -6.18 -16.94 18.56
CA VAL A 18 -4.98 -17.77 18.39
C VAL A 18 -3.94 -17.27 19.40
N PRO A 19 -3.25 -18.17 20.13
CA PRO A 19 -2.14 -17.77 21.01
C PRO A 19 -1.14 -16.89 20.25
N GLU A 20 -0.66 -15.83 20.91
CA GLU A 20 0.32 -14.85 20.38
C GLU A 20 -0.15 -13.97 19.19
N LYS A 21 -1.18 -14.37 18.43
CA LYS A 21 -1.75 -13.55 17.35
C LYS A 21 -3.03 -12.80 17.76
N GLY A 22 -3.68 -13.22 18.84
CA GLY A 22 -4.96 -12.67 19.26
C GLY A 22 -6.10 -13.09 18.33
N ARG A 23 -7.07 -12.18 18.11
CA ARG A 23 -8.23 -12.47 17.26
C ARG A 23 -7.78 -12.71 15.82
N SER A 24 -8.33 -13.74 15.21
CA SER A 24 -7.95 -14.22 13.89
C SER A 24 -9.21 -14.62 13.13
N LEU A 25 -9.26 -14.30 11.83
CA LEU A 25 -10.38 -14.65 10.95
C LEU A 25 -10.09 -15.98 10.25
N PHE A 26 -11.05 -16.89 10.23
CA PHE A 26 -10.95 -18.19 9.56
C PHE A 26 -12.10 -18.41 8.60
N VAL A 27 -11.86 -19.21 7.56
CA VAL A 27 -12.91 -19.64 6.62
C VAL A 27 -13.60 -20.91 7.12
N THR A 28 -14.92 -21.01 6.94
CA THR A 28 -15.70 -22.22 7.28
C THR A 28 -16.08 -23.06 6.06
N LYS A 29 -15.64 -22.63 4.87
CA LYS A 29 -15.67 -23.36 3.60
C LYS A 29 -14.35 -23.14 2.83
N ASP A 30 -14.19 -23.86 1.72
CA ASP A 30 -13.10 -23.61 0.78
C ASP A 30 -13.33 -22.31 0.00
N PHE A 31 -12.26 -21.55 -0.22
CA PHE A 31 -12.23 -20.40 -1.15
C PHE A 31 -11.16 -20.61 -2.21
N TYR A 32 -11.43 -20.17 -3.44
CA TYR A 32 -10.56 -20.32 -4.60
C TYR A 32 -10.03 -18.96 -5.11
N PRO A 33 -8.92 -18.94 -5.88
CA PRO A 33 -8.34 -17.70 -6.38
C PRO A 33 -9.37 -16.79 -7.06
N GLY A 34 -9.49 -15.55 -6.58
CA GLY A 34 -10.36 -14.51 -7.11
C GLY A 34 -11.67 -14.31 -6.35
N GLU A 35 -12.06 -15.31 -5.55
CA GLU A 35 -13.27 -15.22 -4.73
C GLU A 35 -13.12 -14.16 -3.62
N VAL A 36 -14.19 -13.40 -3.41
CA VAL A 36 -14.28 -12.42 -2.33
C VAL A 36 -14.57 -13.16 -1.03
N ILE A 37 -13.63 -13.05 -0.08
CA ILE A 37 -13.76 -13.60 1.27
C ILE A 37 -14.65 -12.68 2.11
N ILE A 38 -14.34 -11.38 2.12
CA ILE A 38 -15.12 -10.38 2.84
C ILE A 38 -14.95 -9.00 2.18
N SER A 39 -16.00 -8.19 2.24
CA SER A 39 -15.94 -6.76 1.90
C SER A 39 -16.56 -5.92 3.00
N GLN A 40 -16.04 -4.71 3.19
CA GLN A 40 -16.49 -3.78 4.21
C GLN A 40 -16.37 -2.32 3.74
N GLU A 41 -17.42 -1.53 3.93
CA GLU A 41 -17.34 -0.06 3.87
C GLU A 41 -16.57 0.48 5.08
N PRO A 42 -15.89 1.63 4.97
CA PRO A 42 -15.14 2.18 6.09
C PRO A 42 -16.11 2.64 7.18
N TYR A 43 -15.78 2.31 8.43
CA TYR A 43 -16.46 2.91 9.59
C TYR A 43 -16.23 4.42 9.59
N VAL A 44 -14.99 4.85 9.38
CA VAL A 44 -14.64 6.24 9.11
C VAL A 44 -13.53 6.30 8.09
N CYS A 45 -13.54 7.32 7.24
CA CYS A 45 -12.48 7.58 6.28
C CYS A 45 -12.30 9.07 6.00
N VAL A 46 -11.12 9.42 5.52
CA VAL A 46 -10.74 10.76 5.06
C VAL A 46 -9.89 10.67 3.80
N PRO A 47 -10.06 11.59 2.84
CA PRO A 47 -9.16 11.70 1.70
C PRO A 47 -7.77 12.18 2.13
N ASN A 48 -6.72 11.72 1.44
CA ASN A 48 -5.35 12.18 1.64
C ASN A 48 -5.11 13.51 0.92
N ASN A 49 -5.64 14.60 1.50
CA ASN A 49 -5.50 15.95 0.96
C ASN A 49 -4.21 16.61 1.48
N ASN A 50 -3.38 17.12 0.58
CA ASN A 50 -2.18 17.90 0.90
C ASN A 50 -2.21 19.26 0.18
N SER A 51 -1.13 20.06 0.25
CA SER A 51 -1.07 21.37 -0.41
C SER A 51 -1.20 21.31 -1.93
N VAL A 52 -0.73 20.22 -2.55
CA VAL A 52 -0.61 20.05 -4.01
C VAL A 52 -1.86 19.40 -4.62
N GLN A 53 -2.40 18.36 -3.98
CA GLN A 53 -3.51 17.58 -4.48
C GLN A 53 -4.66 17.55 -3.48
N LYS A 54 -5.85 17.92 -3.97
CA LYS A 54 -7.11 17.85 -3.24
C LYS A 54 -7.98 16.74 -3.86
N ARG A 55 -8.85 16.17 -3.04
CA ARG A 55 -9.76 15.08 -3.39
C ARG A 55 -11.14 15.33 -2.80
N CYS A 56 -12.15 14.84 -3.51
CA CYS A 56 -13.54 14.84 -3.06
C CYS A 56 -13.68 14.00 -1.80
N GLU A 57 -14.43 14.49 -0.80
CA GLU A 57 -14.71 13.77 0.44
C GLU A 57 -15.48 12.46 0.23
N GLY A 58 -16.40 12.43 -0.74
CA GLY A 58 -17.29 11.29 -0.96
C GLY A 58 -16.70 10.21 -1.86
N CYS A 59 -16.03 10.58 -2.96
CA CYS A 59 -15.54 9.61 -3.96
C CYS A 59 -14.03 9.65 -4.23
N PHE A 60 -13.29 10.52 -3.54
CA PHE A 60 -11.82 10.66 -3.63
C PHE A 60 -11.26 11.08 -5.00
N THR A 61 -12.11 11.42 -5.99
CA THR A 61 -11.67 12.02 -7.26
C THR A 61 -10.97 13.36 -7.05
N THR A 62 -10.07 13.71 -7.96
CA THR A 62 -9.32 14.98 -7.98
C THR A 62 -9.93 16.03 -8.90
N THR A 63 -10.98 15.68 -9.65
CA THR A 63 -11.57 16.55 -10.68
C THR A 63 -12.79 17.32 -10.18
N ASN A 64 -13.03 18.49 -10.78
CA ASN A 64 -14.22 19.34 -10.56
C ASN A 64 -14.49 19.71 -9.09
N LEU A 65 -13.43 19.93 -8.30
CA LEU A 65 -13.55 20.13 -6.86
C LEU A 65 -14.03 21.53 -6.48
N LYS A 66 -15.03 21.58 -5.60
CA LYS A 66 -15.56 22.77 -4.94
C LYS A 66 -15.40 22.63 -3.43
N LYS A 67 -14.84 23.67 -2.81
CA LYS A 67 -14.64 23.73 -1.36
C LYS A 67 -15.96 24.05 -0.66
N CYS A 68 -16.24 23.40 0.47
CA CYS A 68 -17.36 23.73 1.32
C CYS A 68 -17.23 25.17 1.82
N SER A 69 -18.20 26.02 1.48
CA SER A 69 -18.17 27.46 1.74
C SER A 69 -18.16 27.81 3.23
N ARG A 70 -18.74 26.94 4.07
CA ARG A 70 -18.86 27.16 5.52
C ARG A 70 -17.58 26.80 6.29
N CYS A 71 -17.09 25.56 6.19
CA CYS A 71 -15.90 25.16 6.95
C CYS A 71 -14.57 25.58 6.28
N GLN A 72 -14.56 25.71 4.95
CA GLN A 72 -13.36 25.96 4.14
C GLN A 72 -12.27 24.86 4.22
N VAL A 73 -12.64 23.66 4.67
CA VAL A 73 -11.71 22.51 4.83
C VAL A 73 -11.99 21.40 3.81
N VAL A 74 -13.26 21.06 3.62
CA VAL A 74 -13.70 19.87 2.87
C VAL A 74 -14.00 20.21 1.40
N TRP A 75 -13.72 19.27 0.50
CA TRP A 75 -13.89 19.44 -0.95
C TRP A 75 -14.84 18.40 -1.52
N TYR A 76 -15.63 18.78 -2.53
CA TYR A 76 -16.57 17.90 -3.22
C TYR A 76 -16.47 18.08 -4.73
N CYS A 77 -16.54 16.98 -5.50
CA CYS A 77 -16.58 17.07 -6.96
C CYS A 77 -17.91 17.60 -7.52
N GLY A 78 -18.96 17.66 -6.67
CA GLY A 78 -20.28 18.10 -7.07
C GLY A 78 -21.33 17.93 -5.96
N THR A 79 -22.54 18.38 -6.25
CA THR A 79 -23.67 18.39 -5.30
C THR A 79 -24.12 16.99 -4.89
N SER A 80 -23.94 15.98 -5.76
CA SER A 80 -24.25 14.58 -5.44
C SER A 80 -23.44 14.08 -4.24
N CYS A 81 -22.09 14.14 -4.34
CA CYS A 81 -21.21 13.76 -3.23
C CYS A 81 -21.43 14.63 -1.99
N GLN A 82 -21.65 15.94 -2.16
CA GLN A 82 -21.93 16.82 -1.02
C GLN A 82 -23.20 16.42 -0.26
N LYS A 83 -24.28 16.08 -0.98
CA LYS A 83 -25.56 15.65 -0.37
C LYS A 83 -25.42 14.30 0.33
N LEU A 84 -24.74 13.33 -0.28
CA LEU A 84 -24.51 12.00 0.30
C LEU A 84 -23.73 12.10 1.62
N GLU A 85 -22.66 12.91 1.65
CA GLU A 85 -21.84 13.07 2.85
C GLU A 85 -22.43 14.05 3.87
N TRP A 86 -23.45 14.83 3.52
CA TRP A 86 -23.96 15.93 4.37
C TRP A 86 -24.39 15.48 5.75
N LYS A 87 -24.96 14.27 5.89
CA LYS A 87 -25.39 13.74 7.18
C LYS A 87 -24.24 13.66 8.20
N PHE A 88 -23.04 13.31 7.74
CA PHE A 88 -21.83 13.27 8.55
C PHE A 88 -21.13 14.63 8.56
N HIS A 89 -20.96 15.23 7.38
CA HIS A 89 -20.25 16.47 7.23
C HIS A 89 -20.93 17.65 7.93
N ARG A 90 -22.25 17.66 8.14
CA ARG A 90 -22.93 18.77 8.84
C ARG A 90 -22.33 19.02 10.22
N LEU A 91 -22.13 17.96 11.01
CA LEU A 91 -21.54 18.08 12.35
C LEU A 91 -20.04 18.42 12.27
N GLU A 92 -19.33 17.80 11.33
CA GLU A 92 -17.91 18.09 11.10
C GLU A 92 -17.69 19.55 10.66
N CYS A 93 -18.54 20.02 9.75
CA CYS A 93 -18.53 21.38 9.24
C CYS A 93 -18.78 22.38 10.36
N GLU A 94 -19.69 22.07 11.28
CA GLU A 94 -19.98 22.93 12.42
C GLU A 94 -18.72 23.13 13.28
N VAL A 95 -18.08 22.05 13.73
CA VAL A 95 -16.88 22.13 14.58
C VAL A 95 -15.69 22.75 13.83
N LEU A 96 -15.50 22.41 12.55
CA LEU A 96 -14.41 22.96 11.74
C LEU A 96 -14.64 24.45 11.38
N SER A 97 -15.88 24.90 11.25
CA SER A 97 -16.19 26.30 10.93
C SER A 97 -15.88 27.28 12.06
N ARG A 98 -15.81 26.78 13.30
CA ARG A 98 -15.45 27.58 14.49
C ARG A 98 -13.95 27.86 14.59
N LEU A 99 -13.14 27.10 13.84
CA LEU A 99 -11.69 27.27 13.84
C LEU A 99 -11.29 28.49 13.01
N ASP A 100 -10.35 29.27 13.53
CA ASP A 100 -9.63 30.27 12.76
C ASP A 100 -8.73 29.63 11.68
N ASN A 101 -8.21 30.44 10.78
CA ASN A 101 -7.40 29.95 9.66
C ASN A 101 -6.06 29.34 10.09
N ASP A 102 -5.52 29.74 11.25
CA ASP A 102 -4.26 29.20 11.75
C ASP A 102 -4.45 27.81 12.34
N LYS A 103 -5.50 27.60 13.14
CA LYS A 103 -5.86 26.28 13.67
C LYS A 103 -6.19 25.28 12.57
N LYS A 104 -6.82 25.74 11.47
CA LYS A 104 -7.12 24.88 10.30
C LYS A 104 -5.85 24.27 9.67
N LYS A 105 -4.68 24.90 9.79
CA LYS A 105 -3.41 24.37 9.27
C LYS A 105 -2.97 23.09 10.00
N TYR A 106 -3.36 22.93 11.27
CA TYR A 106 -3.03 21.77 12.10
C TYR A 106 -4.05 20.62 11.98
N VAL A 107 -5.13 20.81 11.21
CA VAL A 107 -6.16 19.79 10.99
C VAL A 107 -5.67 18.81 9.92
N THR A 108 -4.82 17.88 10.34
CA THR A 108 -4.28 16.82 9.48
C THR A 108 -5.35 15.76 9.16
N PRO A 109 -5.15 14.91 8.13
CA PRO A 109 -6.04 13.77 7.88
C PRO A 109 -6.26 12.89 9.12
N SER A 110 -5.23 12.60 9.92
CA SER A 110 -5.36 11.81 11.14
C SER A 110 -6.25 12.49 12.19
N ILE A 111 -6.14 13.81 12.36
CA ILE A 111 -7.02 14.57 13.26
C ILE A 111 -8.46 14.54 12.74
N ARG A 112 -8.69 14.72 11.43
CA ARG A 112 -10.03 14.64 10.83
C ARG A 112 -10.64 13.24 10.98
N LEU A 113 -9.86 12.19 10.81
CA LEU A 113 -10.32 10.81 10.98
C LEU A 113 -10.81 10.58 12.41
N MET A 114 -10.08 11.12 13.40
CA MET A 114 -10.46 11.04 14.81
C MET A 114 -11.72 11.85 15.11
N VAL A 115 -11.81 13.10 14.63
CA VAL A 115 -13.02 13.91 14.75
C VAL A 115 -14.23 13.16 14.17
N LYS A 116 -14.09 12.59 12.97
CA LYS A 116 -15.14 11.79 12.34
C LYS A 116 -15.54 10.55 13.14
N LEU A 117 -14.61 9.89 13.82
CA LEU A 117 -14.89 8.75 14.69
C LEU A 117 -15.89 9.12 15.79
N TYR A 118 -15.61 10.20 16.52
CA TYR A 118 -16.48 10.67 17.60
C TYR A 118 -17.81 11.22 17.08
N LEU A 119 -17.80 11.91 15.94
CA LEU A 119 -19.04 12.36 15.30
C LEU A 119 -19.94 11.20 14.86
N ARG A 120 -19.36 10.14 14.26
CA ARG A 120 -20.12 8.93 13.89
C ARG A 120 -20.67 8.21 15.11
N ARG A 121 -19.85 8.03 16.15
CA ARG A 121 -20.28 7.44 17.43
C ARG A 121 -21.47 8.22 18.03
N LYS A 122 -21.40 9.55 18.06
CA LYS A 122 -22.51 10.40 18.52
C LYS A 122 -23.78 10.16 17.72
N LEU A 123 -23.69 10.17 16.38
CA LEU A 123 -24.84 9.93 15.51
C LEU A 123 -25.47 8.53 15.71
N GLN A 124 -24.66 7.50 15.98
CA GLN A 124 -25.16 6.15 16.30
C GLN A 124 -25.82 6.09 17.68
N ASN A 125 -25.20 6.69 18.70
CA ASN A 125 -25.74 6.75 20.07
C ASN A 125 -27.08 7.49 20.11
N GLU A 126 -27.21 8.59 19.37
CA GLU A 126 -28.44 9.36 19.22
C GLU A 126 -29.45 8.72 18.25
N LYS A 127 -29.14 7.55 17.68
CA LYS A 127 -29.96 6.80 16.72
C LYS A 127 -30.34 7.60 15.46
N ILE A 128 -29.52 8.61 15.11
CA ILE A 128 -29.69 9.41 13.89
C ILE A 128 -29.25 8.61 12.66
N ILE A 129 -28.22 7.78 12.80
CA ILE A 129 -27.79 6.79 11.81
C ILE A 129 -27.93 5.38 12.40
N PRO A 130 -28.19 4.36 11.55
CA PRO A 130 -28.20 2.99 12.03
C PRO A 130 -26.80 2.55 12.48
N SER A 131 -26.77 1.64 13.44
CA SER A 131 -25.65 0.76 13.70
C SER A 131 -26.00 -0.64 13.22
N THR A 132 -25.01 -1.40 12.77
CA THR A 132 -25.17 -2.81 12.44
C THR A 132 -24.13 -3.63 13.18
N VAL A 133 -24.27 -4.96 13.16
CA VAL A 133 -23.31 -5.88 13.76
C VAL A 133 -21.87 -5.67 13.23
N MET A 134 -21.72 -5.27 11.96
CA MET A 134 -20.42 -4.99 11.33
C MET A 134 -20.08 -3.49 11.21
N ASP A 135 -20.95 -2.62 11.71
CA ASP A 135 -20.83 -1.15 11.64
C ASP A 135 -21.32 -0.52 12.95
N ASN A 136 -20.48 -0.62 13.99
CA ASN A 136 -20.74 -0.04 15.30
C ASN A 136 -19.42 0.27 16.02
N TYR A 137 -19.49 1.17 17.00
CA TYR A 137 -18.32 1.62 17.76
C TYR A 137 -17.69 0.51 18.62
N ASN A 138 -18.44 -0.49 19.08
CA ASN A 138 -17.90 -1.58 19.91
C ASN A 138 -16.82 -2.37 19.15
N LEU A 139 -16.92 -2.45 17.82
CA LEU A 139 -15.86 -3.04 16.98
C LEU A 139 -14.57 -2.22 17.03
N VAL A 140 -14.68 -0.88 17.06
CA VAL A 140 -13.54 0.03 17.22
C VAL A 140 -12.97 -0.06 18.63
N GLU A 141 -13.82 -0.18 19.64
CA GLU A 141 -13.39 -0.40 21.03
C GLU A 141 -12.55 -1.67 21.16
N ALA A 142 -12.94 -2.74 20.44
CA ALA A 142 -12.25 -4.02 20.45
C ALA A 142 -10.93 -4.05 19.66
N LEU A 143 -10.58 -3.01 18.88
CA LEU A 143 -9.33 -2.97 18.13
C LEU A 143 -8.10 -2.94 19.04
N VAL A 144 -7.03 -3.59 18.60
CA VAL A 144 -5.77 -3.63 19.34
C VAL A 144 -5.11 -2.26 19.29
N SER A 145 -4.69 -1.76 20.46
CA SER A 145 -4.06 -0.45 20.61
C SER A 145 -2.55 -0.54 20.92
N HIS A 146 -2.05 -1.69 21.39
CA HIS A 146 -0.67 -1.88 21.84
C HIS A 146 -0.16 -0.78 22.80
N MET A 147 -1.04 -0.21 23.63
CA MET A 147 -0.70 0.90 24.54
C MET A 147 0.42 0.57 25.54
N SER A 148 0.67 -0.71 25.82
CA SER A 148 1.77 -1.17 26.67
C SER A 148 3.14 -1.06 25.99
N ASP A 149 3.17 -1.06 24.66
CA ASP A 149 4.38 -1.23 23.85
C ASP A 149 4.78 0.08 23.12
N ILE A 150 3.96 1.13 23.21
CA ILE A 150 4.26 2.44 22.60
C ILE A 150 5.37 3.18 23.37
N THR A 151 6.17 3.94 22.64
CA THR A 151 7.24 4.74 23.26
C THR A 151 6.68 5.99 23.96
N LYS A 152 7.49 6.61 24.83
CA LYS A 152 7.11 7.87 25.52
C LYS A 152 6.86 9.00 24.53
N GLU A 153 7.63 9.05 23.44
CA GLU A 153 7.50 10.04 22.38
C GLU A 153 6.18 9.87 21.62
N GLN A 154 5.80 8.62 21.30
CA GLN A 154 4.52 8.31 20.66
C GLN A 154 3.34 8.65 21.57
N LEU A 155 3.42 8.31 22.86
CA LEU A 155 2.39 8.65 23.84
C LEU A 155 2.20 10.16 23.96
N LEU A 156 3.30 10.93 24.00
CA LEU A 156 3.25 12.40 24.03
C LEU A 156 2.59 12.96 22.77
N LEU A 157 2.96 12.45 21.60
CA LEU A 157 2.34 12.82 20.33
C LEU A 157 0.83 12.56 20.35
N TYR A 158 0.39 11.38 20.77
CA TYR A 158 -1.04 11.05 20.85
C TYR A 158 -1.80 11.91 21.86
N ALA A 159 -1.19 12.26 22.99
CA ALA A 159 -1.78 13.18 23.96
C ALA A 159 -1.96 14.60 23.36
N GLN A 160 -0.96 15.10 22.63
CA GLN A 160 -1.06 16.40 21.95
C GLN A 160 -2.15 16.40 20.87
N MET A 161 -2.20 15.34 20.05
CA MET A 161 -3.24 15.16 19.05
C MET A 161 -4.63 15.04 19.68
N ALA A 162 -4.75 14.32 20.80
CA ALA A 162 -5.98 14.18 21.56
C ALA A 162 -6.48 15.53 22.12
N ASN A 163 -5.58 16.36 22.63
CA ASN A 163 -5.91 17.72 23.05
C ASN A 163 -6.43 18.57 21.89
N LEU A 164 -5.83 18.48 20.70
CA LEU A 164 -6.31 19.19 19.53
C LEU A 164 -7.73 18.73 19.13
N VAL A 165 -7.98 17.42 19.14
CA VAL A 165 -9.33 16.87 18.86
C VAL A 165 -10.35 17.37 19.89
N ASN A 166 -9.98 17.40 21.18
CA ASN A 166 -10.81 17.98 22.24
C ASN A 166 -11.14 19.46 21.97
N VAL A 167 -10.15 20.27 21.59
CA VAL A 167 -10.33 21.69 21.24
C VAL A 167 -11.24 21.86 20.01
N ILE A 168 -11.20 20.94 19.05
CA ILE A 168 -12.07 20.99 17.86
C ILE A 168 -13.51 20.63 18.25
N LEU A 169 -13.71 19.55 19.01
CA LEU A 169 -15.05 19.06 19.36
C LEU A 169 -15.75 19.94 20.41
N GLN A 170 -15.02 20.41 21.42
CA GLN A 170 -15.53 21.23 22.53
C GLN A 170 -16.73 20.60 23.25
N TRP A 171 -16.68 19.27 23.47
CA TRP A 171 -17.74 18.55 24.16
C TRP A 171 -17.45 18.45 25.66
N PRO A 172 -18.46 18.64 26.53
CA PRO A 172 -18.25 18.78 27.98
C PRO A 172 -17.71 17.51 28.68
N GLU A 173 -17.92 16.32 28.11
CA GLU A 173 -17.57 15.02 28.75
C GLU A 173 -16.63 14.17 27.88
N ILE A 174 -15.72 14.78 27.12
CA ILE A 174 -14.82 14.00 26.26
C ILE A 174 -13.59 13.49 27.03
N ASN A 175 -13.37 12.18 26.98
CA ASN A 175 -12.22 11.56 27.63
C ASN A 175 -10.97 11.63 26.74
N ILE A 176 -10.05 12.53 27.06
CA ILE A 176 -8.79 12.74 26.30
C ILE A 176 -7.93 11.47 26.28
N LYS A 177 -7.95 10.66 27.35
CA LYS A 177 -7.20 9.39 27.41
C LYS A 177 -7.76 8.41 26.38
N GLU A 178 -9.09 8.32 26.25
CA GLU A 178 -9.74 7.49 25.23
C GLU A 178 -9.35 7.94 23.82
N ILE A 179 -9.28 9.26 23.57
CA ILE A 179 -8.85 9.78 22.26
C ILE A 179 -7.40 9.35 21.95
N ALA A 180 -6.51 9.44 22.93
CA ALA A 180 -5.11 9.02 22.77
C ALA A 180 -5.01 7.51 22.51
N GLU A 181 -5.77 6.69 23.23
CA GLU A 181 -5.87 5.24 22.98
C GLU A 181 -6.40 4.93 21.57
N ASN A 182 -7.39 5.69 21.10
CA ASN A 182 -7.91 5.57 19.74
C ASN A 182 -6.88 5.98 18.68
N PHE A 183 -5.97 6.92 18.94
CA PHE A 183 -4.87 7.22 18.02
C PHE A 183 -3.91 6.04 17.89
N SER A 184 -3.63 5.36 18.99
CA SER A 184 -2.85 4.13 18.98
C SER A 184 -3.54 3.01 18.18
N LYS A 185 -4.87 2.88 18.31
CA LYS A 185 -5.66 1.97 17.46
C LYS A 185 -5.59 2.34 15.99
N PHE A 186 -5.66 3.62 15.63
CA PHE A 186 -5.53 4.04 14.23
C PHE A 186 -4.15 3.69 13.66
N ALA A 187 -3.08 3.88 14.43
CA ALA A 187 -1.74 3.54 13.97
C ALA A 187 -1.59 2.05 13.59
N CYS A 188 -2.30 1.16 14.30
CA CYS A 188 -2.21 -0.28 14.07
C CYS A 188 -3.28 -0.84 13.09
N ASN A 189 -4.43 -0.17 12.94
CA ASN A 189 -5.61 -0.74 12.28
C ASN A 189 -6.18 0.10 11.14
N ALA A 190 -5.75 1.36 10.98
CA ALA A 190 -6.20 2.18 9.86
C ALA A 190 -5.48 1.75 8.57
N HIS A 191 -6.24 1.61 7.50
CA HIS A 191 -5.73 1.20 6.20
C HIS A 191 -5.59 2.42 5.28
N THR A 192 -4.49 2.45 4.53
CA THR A 192 -4.36 3.33 3.38
C THR A 192 -5.29 2.83 2.28
N ILE A 193 -6.30 3.63 1.95
CA ILE A 193 -7.23 3.38 0.85
C ILE A 193 -6.50 3.72 -0.43
N CYS A 194 -6.41 2.78 -1.36
CA CYS A 194 -5.76 2.97 -2.65
C CYS A 194 -6.75 2.91 -3.81
N ASP A 195 -6.36 3.40 -4.99
CA ASP A 195 -7.07 3.07 -6.22
C ASP A 195 -6.66 1.68 -6.75
N SER A 196 -7.21 1.31 -7.91
CA SER A 196 -6.94 0.06 -8.59
C SER A 196 -5.50 -0.07 -9.13
N GLU A 197 -4.72 1.01 -9.13
CA GLU A 197 -3.29 0.97 -9.44
C GLU A 197 -2.44 1.08 -8.15
N LEU A 198 -3.06 0.82 -6.99
CA LEU A 198 -2.47 0.85 -5.65
C LEU A 198 -1.90 2.22 -5.23
N ARG A 199 -2.35 3.31 -5.85
CA ARG A 199 -1.95 4.67 -5.46
C ARG A 199 -2.78 5.15 -4.27
N PRO A 200 -2.17 5.77 -3.25
CA PRO A 200 -2.89 6.17 -2.03
C PRO A 200 -3.89 7.30 -2.31
N LEU A 201 -5.14 7.08 -1.91
CA LEU A 201 -6.25 8.03 -2.02
C LEU A 201 -6.65 8.66 -0.69
N GLY A 202 -6.54 7.89 0.41
CA GLY A 202 -7.04 8.27 1.72
C GLY A 202 -6.69 7.28 2.80
N THR A 203 -7.26 7.48 3.98
CA THR A 203 -7.12 6.59 5.13
C THR A 203 -8.50 6.24 5.65
N GLY A 204 -8.73 4.96 5.96
CA GLY A 204 -9.99 4.48 6.49
C GLY A 204 -9.82 3.39 7.54
N LEU A 205 -10.82 3.28 8.42
CA LEU A 205 -10.90 2.25 9.44
C LEU A 205 -11.95 1.20 9.05
N TYR A 206 -11.56 -0.07 9.03
CA TYR A 206 -12.39 -1.19 8.60
C TYR A 206 -12.39 -2.26 9.70
N PRO A 207 -13.19 -2.10 10.78
CA PRO A 207 -12.98 -2.86 12.01
C PRO A 207 -13.05 -4.38 11.89
N VAL A 208 -13.79 -4.92 10.90
CA VAL A 208 -13.89 -6.37 10.68
C VAL A 208 -12.71 -6.87 9.85
N ILE A 209 -12.26 -6.09 8.87
CA ILE A 209 -11.05 -6.38 8.09
C ILE A 209 -9.79 -6.31 8.97
N SER A 210 -9.75 -5.41 9.95
CA SER A 210 -8.65 -5.31 10.93
C SER A 210 -8.52 -6.53 11.87
N ILE A 211 -9.41 -7.54 11.78
CA ILE A 211 -9.26 -8.83 12.47
C ILE A 211 -8.30 -9.77 11.72
N ILE A 212 -8.08 -9.52 10.43
CA ILE A 212 -7.30 -10.41 9.55
C ILE A 212 -5.81 -10.22 9.84
N ASN A 213 -5.12 -11.29 10.21
CA ASN A 213 -3.70 -11.24 10.59
C ASN A 213 -2.74 -11.16 9.40
N HIS A 214 -1.50 -10.85 9.74
CA HIS A 214 -0.40 -10.75 8.81
C HIS A 214 0.23 -12.10 8.43
N SER A 215 0.65 -12.22 7.17
CA SER A 215 1.71 -13.14 6.74
C SER A 215 2.56 -12.51 5.63
N CYS A 216 3.88 -12.77 5.63
CA CYS A 216 4.75 -12.39 4.51
C CYS A 216 4.59 -13.31 3.28
N LEU A 217 3.79 -14.38 3.43
CA LEU A 217 3.30 -15.25 2.37
C LEU A 217 1.78 -15.41 2.57
N PRO A 218 0.99 -14.36 2.25
CA PRO A 218 -0.44 -14.34 2.53
C PRO A 218 -1.21 -15.23 1.56
N ASN A 219 -2.36 -15.72 1.99
CA ASN A 219 -3.28 -16.47 1.12
C ASN A 219 -4.37 -15.58 0.49
N SER A 220 -4.43 -14.32 0.92
CA SER A 220 -5.42 -13.33 0.50
C SER A 220 -4.77 -11.97 0.25
N VAL A 221 -5.43 -11.13 -0.54
CA VAL A 221 -5.03 -9.75 -0.82
C VAL A 221 -6.14 -8.78 -0.44
N LEU A 222 -5.77 -7.62 0.12
CA LEU A 222 -6.66 -6.50 0.37
C LEU A 222 -6.56 -5.50 -0.79
N VAL A 223 -7.67 -5.25 -1.45
CA VAL A 223 -7.83 -4.22 -2.50
C VAL A 223 -9.01 -3.32 -2.19
N PHE A 224 -9.11 -2.18 -2.88
CA PHE A 224 -10.19 -1.22 -2.68
C PHE A 224 -10.97 -0.96 -3.98
N GLU A 225 -12.28 -0.92 -3.86
CA GLU A 225 -13.21 -0.48 -4.90
C GLU A 225 -13.83 0.85 -4.45
N GLY A 226 -13.23 1.95 -4.91
CA GLY A 226 -13.51 3.27 -4.37
C GLY A 226 -13.09 3.37 -2.90
N ARG A 227 -14.06 3.39 -1.98
CA ARG A 227 -13.81 3.37 -0.53
C ARG A 227 -14.09 1.99 0.09
N SER A 228 -14.68 1.06 -0.65
CA SER A 228 -14.98 -0.27 -0.12
C SER A 228 -13.72 -1.12 -0.09
N ALA A 229 -13.42 -1.73 1.04
CA ALA A 229 -12.30 -2.67 1.16
C ALA A 229 -12.79 -4.07 0.82
N SER A 230 -12.02 -4.82 0.03
CA SER A 230 -12.34 -6.17 -0.41
C SER A 230 -11.14 -7.09 -0.23
N VAL A 231 -11.34 -8.21 0.47
CA VAL A 231 -10.33 -9.24 0.69
C VAL A 231 -10.63 -10.41 -0.22
N ARG A 232 -9.69 -10.74 -1.10
CA ARG A 232 -9.84 -11.80 -2.10
C ARG A 232 -8.80 -12.89 -1.90
N ALA A 233 -9.19 -14.14 -2.09
CA ALA A 233 -8.25 -15.26 -2.09
C ALA A 233 -7.30 -15.14 -3.29
N VAL A 234 -5.98 -15.28 -3.08
CA VAL A 234 -4.97 -15.32 -4.17
C VAL A 234 -4.47 -16.73 -4.46
N GLN A 235 -4.87 -17.69 -3.64
CA GLN A 235 -4.61 -19.12 -3.76
C GLN A 235 -5.81 -19.89 -3.21
N HIS A 236 -5.79 -21.22 -3.29
CA HIS A 236 -6.77 -22.03 -2.58
C HIS A 236 -6.63 -21.82 -1.06
N VAL A 237 -7.75 -21.53 -0.39
CA VAL A 237 -7.86 -21.36 1.06
C VAL A 237 -8.81 -22.44 1.58
N PRO A 238 -8.28 -23.60 2.03
CA PRO A 238 -9.10 -24.70 2.54
C PRO A 238 -9.95 -24.28 3.74
N LYS A 239 -11.11 -24.90 3.91
CA LYS A 239 -11.94 -24.81 5.12
C LYS A 239 -11.09 -24.97 6.39
N GLY A 240 -11.30 -24.09 7.35
CA GLY A 240 -10.57 -24.06 8.61
C GLY A 240 -9.23 -23.32 8.56
N SER A 241 -8.82 -22.79 7.40
CA SER A 241 -7.62 -21.98 7.28
C SER A 241 -7.83 -20.56 7.82
N GLU A 242 -6.79 -19.99 8.43
CA GLU A 242 -6.73 -18.58 8.77
C GLU A 242 -6.66 -17.73 7.49
N VAL A 243 -7.45 -16.66 7.43
CA VAL A 243 -7.35 -15.64 6.38
C VAL A 243 -6.17 -14.74 6.71
N LEU A 244 -5.23 -14.59 5.80
CA LEU A 244 -3.98 -13.85 6.01
C LEU A 244 -3.75 -12.87 4.86
N ILE A 245 -3.43 -11.62 5.20
CA ILE A 245 -3.02 -10.56 4.25
C ILE A 245 -1.59 -10.09 4.57
N SER A 246 -0.96 -9.34 3.66
CA SER A 246 0.26 -8.60 4.01
C SER A 246 -0.09 -7.22 4.56
N TYR A 247 0.63 -6.79 5.60
CA TYR A 247 0.51 -5.47 6.23
C TYR A 247 1.56 -4.49 5.75
N ILE A 248 2.59 -5.03 5.09
CA ILE A 248 3.82 -4.34 4.71
C ILE A 248 4.18 -4.70 3.27
N GLU A 249 5.13 -3.95 2.73
CA GLU A 249 5.85 -4.37 1.53
C GLU A 249 6.61 -5.68 1.80
N THR A 250 6.42 -6.67 0.93
CA THR A 250 7.03 -8.01 1.06
C THR A 250 8.30 -8.16 0.22
N ALA A 251 8.60 -7.22 -0.69
CA ALA A 251 9.88 -7.13 -1.37
C ALA A 251 10.96 -6.60 -0.41
N GLY A 252 11.72 -7.50 0.20
CA GLY A 252 12.81 -7.21 1.12
C GLY A 252 13.26 -8.43 1.91
N SER A 253 14.40 -8.32 2.58
CA SER A 253 14.92 -9.40 3.44
C SER A 253 14.00 -9.68 4.61
N THR A 254 14.15 -10.86 5.22
CA THR A 254 13.41 -11.20 6.44
C THR A 254 13.66 -10.16 7.54
N MET A 255 14.89 -9.65 7.66
CA MET A 255 15.20 -8.59 8.62
C MET A 255 14.45 -7.28 8.34
N THR A 256 14.40 -6.82 7.08
CA THR A 256 13.66 -5.62 6.69
C THR A 256 12.17 -5.78 6.99
N ARG A 257 11.58 -6.93 6.67
CA ARG A 257 10.16 -7.22 6.94
C ARG A 257 9.86 -7.26 8.43
N GLN A 258 10.69 -7.94 9.23
CA GLN A 258 10.54 -7.99 10.69
C GLN A 258 10.66 -6.60 11.32
N LYS A 259 11.59 -5.78 10.84
CA LYS A 259 11.74 -4.40 11.30
C LYS A 259 10.47 -3.58 11.05
N ALA A 260 9.94 -3.60 9.81
CA ALA A 260 8.72 -2.87 9.47
C ALA A 260 7.51 -3.31 10.31
N LEU A 261 7.35 -4.62 10.54
CA LEU A 261 6.28 -5.15 11.40
C LEU A 261 6.45 -4.75 12.85
N LYS A 262 7.67 -4.81 13.38
CA LYS A 262 7.95 -4.43 14.77
C LYS A 262 7.76 -2.94 15.01
N GLU A 263 8.17 -2.08 14.07
CA GLU A 263 8.05 -0.62 14.21
C GLU A 263 6.60 -0.13 14.12
N GLN A 264 5.78 -0.73 13.25
CA GLN A 264 4.41 -0.26 13.02
C GLN A 264 3.33 -1.07 13.78
N TYR A 265 3.51 -2.38 13.89
CA TYR A 265 2.50 -3.31 14.43
C TYR A 265 2.96 -4.04 15.69
N LEU A 266 4.19 -3.80 16.15
CA LEU A 266 4.67 -4.20 17.48
C LEU A 266 4.67 -5.72 17.72
N PHE A 267 4.87 -6.52 16.67
CA PHE A 267 5.02 -7.98 16.76
C PHE A 267 6.14 -8.51 15.85
N ASN A 268 6.59 -9.74 16.11
CA ASN A 268 7.52 -10.47 15.23
C ASN A 268 6.76 -11.54 14.43
N CYS A 269 6.96 -11.58 13.13
CA CYS A 269 6.27 -12.52 12.24
C CYS A 269 6.91 -13.92 12.28
N THR A 270 6.08 -14.95 12.45
CA THR A 270 6.51 -16.36 12.47
C THR A 270 6.01 -17.16 11.27
N CYS A 271 5.59 -16.49 10.19
CA CYS A 271 5.07 -17.15 8.99
C CYS A 271 6.13 -18.05 8.31
N PRO A 272 5.74 -18.99 7.43
CA PRO A 272 6.66 -19.93 6.77
C PRO A 272 7.82 -19.29 6.00
N ARG A 273 7.69 -18.03 5.56
CA ARG A 273 8.77 -17.27 4.93
C ARG A 273 9.76 -16.73 5.97
N CYS A 274 9.27 -16.19 7.08
CA CYS A 274 10.11 -15.64 8.15
C CYS A 274 10.73 -16.70 9.06
N SER A 275 10.11 -17.87 9.19
CA SER A 275 10.64 -19.00 9.98
C SER A 275 11.91 -19.60 9.38
N LYS A 276 12.23 -19.27 8.12
CA LYS A 276 13.45 -19.67 7.43
C LYS A 276 14.65 -18.77 7.73
N LEU A 277 14.52 -17.81 8.66
CA LEU A 277 15.60 -16.86 8.99
C LEU A 277 16.92 -17.60 9.26
N GLY A 278 17.96 -17.23 8.52
CA GLY A 278 19.30 -17.82 8.65
C GLY A 278 19.50 -19.17 7.93
N GLN A 279 18.47 -19.71 7.26
CA GLN A 279 18.63 -20.83 6.34
C GLN A 279 19.21 -20.34 5.00
N TYR A 280 19.78 -21.25 4.21
CA TYR A 280 20.45 -20.91 2.94
C TYR A 280 19.55 -20.11 1.98
N ASP A 281 18.29 -20.51 1.81
CA ASP A 281 17.35 -19.83 0.91
C ASP A 281 17.05 -18.39 1.35
N ASP A 282 16.87 -18.14 2.65
CA ASP A 282 16.65 -16.81 3.22
C ASP A 282 17.88 -15.92 3.09
N ILE A 283 19.07 -16.48 3.37
CA ILE A 283 20.35 -15.80 3.20
C ILE A 283 20.55 -15.42 1.73
N ARG A 284 20.29 -16.36 0.81
CA ARG A 284 20.40 -16.14 -0.64
C ARG A 284 19.41 -15.08 -1.12
N GLU A 285 18.14 -15.17 -0.75
CA GLU A 285 17.11 -14.17 -1.11
C GLU A 285 17.52 -12.79 -0.60
N SER A 286 17.94 -12.68 0.66
CA SER A 286 18.37 -11.42 1.27
C SER A 286 19.57 -10.81 0.55
N ALA A 287 20.57 -11.63 0.21
CA ALA A 287 21.75 -11.19 -0.54
C ALA A 287 21.44 -10.77 -1.99
N ILE A 288 20.40 -11.34 -2.60
CA ILE A 288 19.95 -10.97 -3.95
C ILE A 288 19.12 -9.67 -3.92
N LEU A 289 18.21 -9.51 -2.96
CA LEU A 289 17.30 -8.36 -2.91
C LEU A 289 18.00 -7.11 -2.35
N GLU A 290 18.84 -7.25 -1.34
CA GLU A 290 19.43 -6.12 -0.61
C GLU A 290 20.97 -6.12 -0.61
N GLY A 291 21.60 -7.17 -1.15
CA GLY A 291 23.05 -7.30 -1.20
C GLY A 291 23.73 -6.72 -2.44
N TYR A 292 25.03 -6.97 -2.52
CA TYR A 292 25.93 -6.42 -3.53
C TYR A 292 26.13 -7.37 -4.70
N ARG A 293 26.42 -6.83 -5.89
CA ARG A 293 26.84 -7.67 -7.03
C ARG A 293 28.30 -8.05 -6.95
N CYS A 294 28.64 -9.13 -7.66
CA CYS A 294 30.01 -9.55 -7.88
C CYS A 294 30.85 -8.49 -8.60
N LYS A 295 32.16 -8.46 -8.26
CA LYS A 295 33.17 -7.64 -8.91
C LYS A 295 33.38 -8.03 -10.38
N ASN A 296 33.20 -9.31 -10.71
CA ASN A 296 33.13 -9.75 -12.10
C ASN A 296 31.75 -9.43 -12.66
N GLU A 297 31.69 -8.51 -13.63
CA GLU A 297 30.43 -8.05 -14.21
C GLU A 297 29.65 -9.15 -14.96
N LYS A 298 30.36 -10.20 -15.40
CA LYS A 298 29.76 -11.38 -16.06
C LYS A 298 29.27 -12.45 -15.07
N CYS A 299 29.48 -12.26 -13.77
CA CYS A 299 29.03 -13.17 -12.73
C CYS A 299 27.70 -12.69 -12.13
N ASP A 300 26.71 -13.58 -12.09
CA ASP A 300 25.38 -13.40 -11.53
C ASP A 300 25.26 -13.95 -10.09
N GLY A 301 26.39 -14.29 -9.46
CA GLY A 301 26.43 -14.79 -8.10
C GLY A 301 26.15 -13.72 -7.05
N PHE A 302 25.60 -14.15 -5.92
CA PHE A 302 25.35 -13.30 -4.75
C PHE A 302 26.53 -13.30 -3.78
N LEU A 303 26.60 -12.26 -2.94
CA LEU A 303 27.74 -11.98 -2.08
C LEU A 303 27.37 -12.16 -0.61
N LEU A 304 28.19 -12.91 0.13
CA LEU A 304 28.07 -13.07 1.58
C LEU A 304 29.26 -12.45 2.30
N ARG A 305 29.05 -11.98 3.52
CA ARG A 305 30.11 -11.35 4.32
C ARG A 305 31.23 -12.35 4.62
N THR A 306 32.48 -11.91 4.49
CA THR A 306 33.65 -12.72 4.85
C THR A 306 33.74 -12.91 6.37
N THR A 307 34.39 -13.98 6.82
CA THR A 307 34.57 -14.31 8.25
C THR A 307 35.33 -13.24 9.02
N ASP A 308 36.31 -12.59 8.39
CA ASP A 308 37.06 -11.46 8.94
C ASP A 308 36.28 -10.13 8.93
N GLY A 309 35.10 -10.12 8.30
CA GLY A 309 34.22 -8.96 8.20
C GLY A 309 34.75 -7.81 7.35
N LYS A 310 35.86 -7.99 6.61
CA LYS A 310 36.52 -6.96 5.80
C LYS A 310 35.95 -6.84 4.38
N GLY A 311 35.15 -7.80 3.94
CA GLY A 311 34.55 -7.75 2.62
C GLY A 311 33.38 -8.70 2.45
N PHE A 312 33.06 -8.96 1.19
CA PHE A 312 32.00 -9.86 0.77
C PHE A 312 32.51 -10.79 -0.33
N GLN A 313 32.34 -12.09 -0.14
CA GLN A 313 32.76 -13.11 -1.09
C GLN A 313 31.59 -13.57 -1.95
N CYS A 314 31.81 -13.60 -3.26
CA CYS A 314 30.86 -14.15 -4.21
C CYS A 314 30.74 -15.67 -4.04
N GLN A 315 29.52 -16.17 -3.89
CA GLN A 315 29.24 -17.59 -3.67
C GLN A 315 29.30 -18.44 -4.95
N GLN A 316 29.62 -17.83 -6.09
CA GLN A 316 29.72 -18.52 -7.39
C GLN A 316 31.15 -18.54 -7.94
N CYS A 317 31.82 -17.39 -8.01
CA CYS A 317 33.19 -17.31 -8.55
C CYS A 317 34.28 -17.10 -7.49
N GLY A 318 33.92 -17.01 -6.20
CA GLY A 318 34.87 -16.87 -5.09
C GLY A 318 35.56 -15.51 -4.95
N LEU A 319 35.35 -14.57 -5.89
CA LEU A 319 35.92 -13.23 -5.83
C LEU A 319 35.42 -12.45 -4.60
N VAL A 320 36.32 -11.71 -3.96
CA VAL A 320 36.03 -10.87 -2.80
C VAL A 320 35.92 -9.42 -3.22
N ARG A 321 34.90 -8.74 -2.69
CA ARG A 321 34.68 -7.30 -2.81
C ARG A 321 34.91 -6.64 -1.46
N GLU A 322 35.79 -5.64 -1.44
CA GLU A 322 36.19 -5.00 -0.19
C GLU A 322 35.11 -4.07 0.35
N LYS A 323 35.01 -3.99 1.68
CA LYS A 323 34.03 -3.13 2.35
C LYS A 323 34.24 -1.64 2.04
N GLU A 324 35.48 -1.18 1.90
CA GLU A 324 35.77 0.22 1.60
C GLU A 324 35.37 0.61 0.16
N GLU A 325 35.54 -0.30 -0.81
CA GLU A 325 35.04 -0.12 -2.19
C GLU A 325 33.52 0.11 -2.18
N ILE A 326 32.79 -0.76 -1.48
CA ILE A 326 31.33 -0.69 -1.33
C ILE A 326 30.92 0.62 -0.65
N LYS A 327 31.58 0.98 0.45
CA LYS A 327 31.28 2.17 1.25
C LYS A 327 31.46 3.44 0.43
N LYS A 328 32.49 3.52 -0.41
CA LYS A 328 32.73 4.67 -1.30
C LYS A 328 31.54 4.89 -2.24
N THR A 329 31.13 3.86 -3.00
CA THR A 329 29.99 3.98 -3.92
C THR A 329 28.67 4.21 -3.21
N ALA A 330 28.44 3.57 -2.05
CA ALA A 330 27.23 3.78 -1.26
C ALA A 330 27.12 5.22 -0.73
N THR A 331 28.24 5.85 -0.35
CA THR A 331 28.27 7.24 0.11
C THR A 331 27.95 8.22 -1.03
N GLU A 332 28.46 7.96 -2.23
CA GLU A 332 28.15 8.76 -3.42
C GLU A 332 26.66 8.66 -3.81
N ILE A 333 26.09 7.45 -3.79
CA ILE A 333 24.64 7.25 -4.00
C ILE A 333 23.82 8.04 -2.97
N LYS A 334 24.23 8.01 -1.70
CA LYS A 334 23.56 8.73 -0.61
C LYS A 334 23.60 10.24 -0.86
N SER A 335 24.77 10.79 -1.22
CA SER A 335 24.94 12.21 -1.55
C SER A 335 24.00 12.67 -2.66
N LEU A 336 23.93 11.91 -3.77
CA LEU A 336 23.01 12.22 -4.88
C LEU A 336 21.54 12.12 -4.49
N SER A 337 21.20 11.16 -3.61
CA SER A 337 19.83 11.01 -3.12
C SER A 337 19.41 12.17 -2.21
N GLU A 338 20.32 12.70 -1.41
CA GLU A 338 20.09 13.90 -0.58
C GLU A 338 19.98 15.17 -1.43
N GLU A 339 20.79 15.29 -2.48
CA GLU A 339 20.68 16.38 -3.45
C GLU A 339 19.31 16.39 -4.14
N GLU A 340 18.82 15.23 -4.59
CA GLU A 340 17.49 15.07 -5.15
C GLU A 340 16.41 15.54 -4.14
N ALA A 341 16.43 14.99 -2.92
CA ALA A 341 15.47 15.32 -1.88
C ALA A 341 15.35 16.83 -1.59
N SER A 342 16.46 17.57 -1.72
CA SER A 342 16.51 19.02 -1.47
C SER A 342 15.82 19.87 -2.56
N LYS A 343 15.70 19.35 -3.78
CA LYS A 343 15.26 20.11 -4.97
C LYS A 343 13.76 19.95 -5.30
N LEU A 344 13.01 19.21 -4.48
CA LEU A 344 11.63 18.73 -4.72
C LEU A 344 10.49 19.79 -4.69
N SER A 345 10.74 21.05 -5.10
CA SER A 345 9.82 22.17 -4.82
C SER A 345 9.24 22.95 -6.03
N SER A 346 9.46 22.58 -7.29
CA SER A 346 8.94 23.36 -8.43
C SER A 346 8.57 22.54 -9.68
N ALA A 347 7.63 23.07 -10.48
CA ALA A 347 7.32 22.54 -11.81
C ALA A 347 8.52 22.74 -12.75
N GLY A 348 8.94 21.69 -13.45
CA GLY A 348 10.21 21.60 -14.20
C GLY A 348 11.17 20.52 -13.65
N TYR A 349 10.86 19.95 -12.49
CA TYR A 349 11.73 19.02 -11.76
C TYR A 349 11.94 17.65 -12.41
N TYR A 350 11.02 17.16 -13.26
CA TYR A 350 11.11 15.79 -13.77
C TYR A 350 12.38 15.54 -14.60
N GLN A 351 12.81 16.48 -15.44
CA GLN A 351 14.00 16.30 -16.28
C GLN A 351 15.30 16.27 -15.44
N GLU A 352 15.39 17.17 -14.46
CA GLU A 352 16.52 17.21 -13.52
C GLU A 352 16.54 15.97 -12.62
N ALA A 353 15.37 15.57 -12.10
CA ALA A 353 15.21 14.37 -11.28
C ALA A 353 15.60 13.11 -12.05
N ILE A 354 15.16 12.96 -13.30
CA ILE A 354 15.58 11.84 -14.18
C ILE A 354 17.10 11.82 -14.31
N SER A 355 17.73 12.97 -14.50
CA SER A 355 19.19 13.07 -14.64
C SER A 355 19.90 12.59 -13.39
N ILE A 356 19.43 13.00 -12.20
CA ILE A 356 19.98 12.54 -10.91
C ILE A 356 19.74 11.04 -10.72
N TYR A 357 18.52 10.56 -10.98
CA TYR A 357 18.21 9.14 -10.83
C TYR A 357 18.98 8.25 -11.81
N LYS A 358 19.27 8.69 -13.04
CA LYS A 358 20.15 7.96 -13.97
C LYS A 358 21.59 7.89 -13.46
N MET A 359 22.11 8.95 -12.82
CA MET A 359 23.41 8.90 -12.16
C MET A 359 23.41 7.90 -10.99
N ILE A 360 22.37 7.93 -10.15
CA ILE A 360 22.18 6.95 -9.07
C ILE A 360 22.10 5.53 -9.63
N GLU A 361 21.30 5.29 -10.67
CA GLU A 361 21.16 3.97 -11.29
C GLU A 361 22.49 3.45 -11.83
N LYS A 362 23.31 4.30 -12.46
CA LYS A 362 24.66 3.93 -12.95
C LYS A 362 25.59 3.49 -11.82
N LEU A 363 25.48 4.09 -10.63
CA LEU A 363 26.24 3.66 -9.45
C LEU A 363 25.64 2.38 -8.86
N GLN A 364 24.32 2.29 -8.76
CA GLN A 364 23.60 1.14 -8.22
C GLN A 364 23.82 -0.12 -9.06
N THR A 365 23.84 -0.02 -10.38
CA THR A 365 24.16 -1.14 -11.29
C THR A 365 25.56 -1.68 -11.08
N LYS A 366 26.52 -0.87 -10.59
CA LYS A 366 27.87 -1.33 -10.21
C LYS A 366 27.91 -1.90 -8.79
N LEU A 367 27.05 -1.42 -7.90
CA LEU A 367 27.07 -1.75 -6.48
C LEU A 367 26.20 -2.96 -6.13
N TYR A 368 24.94 -2.93 -6.53
CA TYR A 368 23.90 -3.87 -6.12
C TYR A 368 23.71 -5.00 -7.10
N HIS A 369 23.19 -6.12 -6.59
CA HIS A 369 22.76 -7.25 -7.40
C HIS A 369 21.72 -6.81 -8.46
N PRO A 370 21.68 -7.39 -9.68
CA PRO A 370 20.72 -7.02 -10.72
C PRO A 370 19.24 -7.12 -10.30
N PHE A 371 18.92 -8.04 -9.39
CA PHE A 371 17.58 -8.19 -8.78
C PHE A 371 17.41 -7.41 -7.46
N SER A 372 18.23 -6.39 -7.22
CA SER A 372 18.09 -5.61 -6.00
C SER A 372 16.85 -4.73 -6.03
N ILE A 373 16.11 -4.73 -4.92
CA ILE A 373 14.94 -3.85 -4.74
C ILE A 373 15.35 -2.37 -4.71
N ASN A 374 16.58 -2.05 -4.32
CA ASN A 374 17.07 -0.67 -4.31
C ASN A 374 17.25 -0.13 -5.73
N LEU A 375 17.78 -0.98 -6.63
CA LEU A 375 17.90 -0.66 -8.05
C LEU A 375 16.52 -0.57 -8.71
N MET A 376 15.63 -1.52 -8.40
CA MET A 376 14.25 -1.51 -8.89
C MET A 376 13.52 -0.21 -8.51
N ARG A 377 13.57 0.21 -7.25
CA ARG A 377 12.93 1.45 -6.77
C ARG A 377 13.43 2.70 -7.50
N THR A 378 14.73 2.80 -7.79
CA THR A 378 15.28 3.90 -8.59
C THR A 378 14.72 3.87 -10.02
N ARG A 379 14.69 2.68 -10.64
CA ARG A 379 14.15 2.50 -11.98
C ARG A 379 12.67 2.83 -12.07
N GLU A 380 11.89 2.54 -11.04
CA GLU A 380 10.47 2.92 -10.95
C GLU A 380 10.28 4.43 -10.89
N LYS A 381 11.12 5.14 -10.15
CA LYS A 381 11.10 6.61 -10.10
C LYS A 381 11.43 7.23 -11.47
N ILE A 382 12.40 6.65 -12.18
CA ILE A 382 12.74 7.04 -13.56
C ILE A 382 11.56 6.74 -14.49
N LEU A 383 11.04 5.52 -14.47
CA LEU A 383 9.88 5.08 -15.25
C LEU A 383 8.71 6.05 -15.09
N LYS A 384 8.31 6.33 -13.84
CA LYS A 384 7.22 7.25 -13.55
C LYS A 384 7.48 8.64 -14.13
N SER A 385 8.68 9.19 -13.92
CA SER A 385 9.04 10.51 -14.43
C SER A 385 9.04 10.57 -15.97
N LEU A 386 9.50 9.51 -16.63
CA LEU A 386 9.48 9.40 -18.10
C LEU A 386 8.06 9.30 -18.64
N MET A 387 7.16 8.59 -17.95
CA MET A 387 5.75 8.53 -18.33
C MET A 387 5.06 9.90 -18.20
N GLU A 388 5.36 10.68 -17.17
CA GLU A 388 4.84 12.05 -17.01
C GLU A 388 5.37 13.02 -18.09
N LEU A 389 6.57 12.75 -18.63
CA LEU A 389 7.15 13.50 -19.76
C LEU A 389 6.83 12.88 -21.13
N GLU A 390 6.01 11.84 -21.18
CA GLU A 390 5.63 11.15 -22.42
C GLU A 390 6.81 10.55 -23.21
N HIS A 391 7.92 10.24 -22.54
CA HIS A 391 9.09 9.57 -23.13
C HIS A 391 8.88 8.04 -23.19
N TRP A 392 7.93 7.59 -24.01
CA TRP A 392 7.40 6.22 -24.00
C TRP A 392 8.44 5.13 -24.26
N SER A 393 9.34 5.32 -25.23
CA SER A 393 10.34 4.30 -25.58
C SER A 393 11.32 4.03 -24.43
N GLU A 394 11.77 5.09 -23.76
CA GLU A 394 12.69 4.95 -22.63
C GLU A 394 11.94 4.43 -21.39
N ALA A 395 10.70 4.87 -21.16
CA ALA A 395 9.83 4.33 -20.13
C ALA A 395 9.65 2.81 -20.31
N LEU A 396 9.40 2.33 -21.53
CA LEU A 396 9.26 0.90 -21.80
C LEU A 396 10.53 0.12 -21.45
N ALA A 397 11.71 0.65 -21.80
CA ALA A 397 12.98 0.02 -21.45
C ALA A 397 13.13 -0.15 -19.92
N TYR A 398 12.84 0.89 -19.13
CA TYR A 398 12.88 0.80 -17.67
C TYR A 398 11.81 -0.14 -17.11
N CYS A 399 10.61 -0.15 -17.69
CA CYS A 399 9.55 -1.07 -17.29
C CYS A 399 10.00 -2.53 -17.48
N LYS A 400 10.52 -2.89 -18.66
CA LYS A 400 11.07 -4.23 -18.96
C LYS A 400 12.20 -4.63 -18.01
N LEU A 401 13.06 -3.69 -17.58
CA LEU A 401 14.14 -3.94 -16.62
C LEU A 401 13.68 -4.27 -15.20
N THR A 402 12.45 -3.89 -14.81
CA THR A 402 11.93 -4.11 -13.45
C THR A 402 11.14 -5.41 -13.32
N ILE A 403 10.50 -5.89 -14.39
CA ILE A 403 9.67 -7.11 -14.37
C ILE A 403 10.41 -8.32 -13.78
N PRO A 404 11.67 -8.64 -14.17
CA PRO A 404 12.38 -9.78 -13.59
C PRO A 404 12.61 -9.65 -12.08
N VAL A 405 12.74 -8.42 -11.57
CA VAL A 405 12.88 -8.17 -10.13
C VAL A 405 11.54 -8.43 -9.42
N TYR A 406 10.43 -7.97 -10.01
CA TYR A 406 9.08 -8.26 -9.52
C TYR A 406 8.79 -9.77 -9.46
N GLN A 407 9.16 -10.51 -10.50
CA GLN A 407 8.99 -11.97 -10.54
C GLN A 407 9.81 -12.69 -9.47
N SER A 408 10.96 -12.14 -9.11
CA SER A 408 11.84 -12.70 -8.06
C SER A 408 11.34 -12.34 -6.65
N ALA A 409 10.87 -11.10 -6.44
CA ALA A 409 10.55 -10.56 -5.13
C ALA A 409 9.13 -10.91 -4.63
N TYR A 410 8.19 -11.22 -5.54
CA TYR A 410 6.79 -11.44 -5.21
C TYR A 410 6.28 -12.82 -5.67
N PRO A 411 5.23 -13.36 -5.02
CA PRO A 411 4.50 -14.51 -5.54
C PRO A 411 3.95 -14.26 -6.96
N ALA A 412 3.74 -15.35 -7.71
CA ALA A 412 3.24 -15.29 -9.08
C ALA A 412 1.89 -14.54 -9.21
N ILE A 413 1.03 -14.64 -8.20
CA ILE A 413 -0.22 -13.87 -8.10
C ILE A 413 0.01 -12.76 -7.07
N HIS A 414 0.45 -11.60 -7.54
CA HIS A 414 0.63 -10.42 -6.70
C HIS A 414 0.18 -9.16 -7.47
N PRO A 415 -0.60 -8.24 -6.86
CA PRO A 415 -1.17 -7.11 -7.59
C PRO A 415 -0.09 -6.21 -8.22
N LEU A 416 1.04 -5.97 -7.54
CA LEU A 416 2.12 -5.15 -8.11
C LEU A 416 2.77 -5.78 -9.35
N LEU A 417 2.91 -7.11 -9.39
CA LEU A 417 3.42 -7.80 -10.59
C LEU A 417 2.42 -7.69 -11.75
N GLY A 418 1.12 -7.86 -11.48
CA GLY A 418 0.06 -7.65 -12.45
C GLY A 418 0.02 -6.22 -12.99
N LEU A 419 0.17 -5.22 -12.12
CA LEU A 419 0.23 -3.81 -12.49
C LEU A 419 1.48 -3.46 -13.30
N GLN A 420 2.60 -4.13 -13.04
CA GLN A 420 3.82 -3.93 -13.83
C GLN A 420 3.66 -4.49 -15.24
N TYR A 421 3.04 -5.67 -15.40
CA TYR A 421 2.67 -6.18 -16.71
C TYR A 421 1.64 -5.30 -17.42
N TYR A 422 0.67 -4.75 -16.69
CA TYR A 422 -0.30 -3.81 -17.25
C TYR A 422 0.39 -2.55 -17.79
N THR A 423 1.34 -2.00 -17.03
CA THR A 423 2.12 -0.83 -17.44
C THR A 423 2.98 -1.15 -18.67
N CYS A 424 3.65 -2.30 -18.69
CA CYS A 424 4.44 -2.76 -19.84
C CYS A 424 3.57 -2.88 -21.10
N GLY A 425 2.44 -3.58 -20.99
CA GLY A 425 1.52 -3.78 -22.10
C GLY A 425 0.94 -2.47 -22.67
N LYS A 426 0.60 -1.50 -21.80
CA LYS A 426 0.20 -0.15 -22.25
C LYS A 426 1.30 0.55 -23.05
N LEU A 427 2.54 0.51 -22.56
CA LEU A 427 3.68 1.16 -23.20
C LEU A 427 4.04 0.49 -24.55
N GLU A 428 4.06 -0.84 -24.60
CA GLU A 428 4.25 -1.61 -25.83
C GLU A 428 3.18 -1.25 -26.86
N TRP A 429 1.92 -1.15 -26.41
CA TRP A 429 0.81 -0.81 -27.29
C TRP A 429 0.92 0.62 -27.84
N TYR A 430 1.24 1.60 -27.00
CA TYR A 430 1.48 2.99 -27.44
C TYR A 430 2.62 3.13 -28.45
N LEU A 431 3.61 2.24 -28.39
CA LEU A 431 4.74 2.21 -29.33
C LEU A 431 4.46 1.35 -30.58
N GLY A 432 3.26 0.78 -30.69
CA GLY A 432 2.86 -0.06 -31.82
C GLY A 432 3.41 -1.49 -31.77
N GLU A 433 4.06 -1.91 -30.68
CA GLU A 433 4.55 -3.27 -30.40
C GLU A 433 3.38 -4.21 -30.02
N THR A 434 2.37 -4.31 -30.88
CA THR A 434 1.06 -4.92 -30.56
C THR A 434 1.15 -6.38 -30.14
N GLU A 435 2.01 -7.19 -30.75
CA GLU A 435 2.16 -8.60 -30.37
C GLU A 435 2.71 -8.77 -28.95
N GLU A 436 3.69 -7.94 -28.56
CA GLU A 436 4.24 -7.93 -27.21
C GLU A 436 3.22 -7.35 -26.21
N ALA A 437 2.51 -6.29 -26.61
CA ALA A 437 1.43 -5.73 -25.81
C ALA A 437 0.37 -6.79 -25.46
N VAL A 438 -0.06 -7.61 -26.41
CA VAL A 438 -1.01 -8.71 -26.16
C VAL A 438 -0.45 -9.70 -25.13
N LYS A 439 0.84 -10.06 -25.21
CA LYS A 439 1.49 -10.97 -24.24
C LYS A 439 1.52 -10.36 -22.84
N SER A 440 1.95 -9.11 -22.72
CA SER A 440 2.04 -8.40 -21.44
C SER A 440 0.66 -8.15 -20.82
N LEU A 441 -0.32 -7.69 -21.59
CA LEU A 441 -1.69 -7.47 -21.14
C LEU A 441 -2.38 -8.78 -20.74
N THR A 442 -2.11 -9.89 -21.44
CA THR A 442 -2.63 -11.21 -21.04
C THR A 442 -2.11 -11.60 -19.65
N LYS A 443 -0.80 -11.46 -19.39
CA LYS A 443 -0.23 -11.71 -18.06
C LYS A 443 -0.82 -10.79 -17.00
N ALA A 444 -1.06 -9.52 -17.35
CA ALA A 444 -1.74 -8.58 -16.46
C ALA A 444 -3.15 -9.05 -16.11
N VAL A 445 -3.94 -9.48 -17.09
CA VAL A 445 -5.30 -10.03 -16.89
C VAL A 445 -5.28 -11.26 -16.00
N ASP A 446 -4.37 -12.20 -16.25
CA ASP A 446 -4.28 -13.46 -15.48
C ASP A 446 -4.11 -13.21 -13.98
N ILE A 447 -3.35 -12.17 -13.60
CA ILE A 447 -3.10 -11.79 -12.22
C ILE A 447 -4.17 -10.84 -11.67
N LEU A 448 -4.53 -9.80 -12.43
CA LEU A 448 -5.40 -8.72 -11.95
C LEU A 448 -6.86 -9.16 -11.85
N ARG A 449 -7.32 -10.11 -12.67
CA ARG A 449 -8.67 -10.68 -12.51
C ARG A 449 -8.85 -11.41 -11.18
N ILE A 450 -7.76 -11.96 -10.63
CA ILE A 450 -7.75 -12.65 -9.33
C ILE A 450 -7.66 -11.61 -8.20
N THR A 451 -6.69 -10.70 -8.28
CA THR A 451 -6.42 -9.76 -7.19
C THR A 451 -7.43 -8.61 -7.09
N HIS A 452 -7.97 -8.15 -8.23
CA HIS A 452 -8.92 -7.03 -8.30
C HIS A 452 -10.35 -7.49 -8.57
N GLY A 453 -10.56 -8.68 -9.15
CA GLY A 453 -11.88 -9.23 -9.46
C GLY A 453 -12.35 -8.92 -10.88
N THR A 454 -13.05 -9.88 -11.50
CA THR A 454 -13.43 -9.86 -12.92
C THR A 454 -14.42 -8.76 -13.30
N ASN A 455 -15.27 -8.33 -12.37
CA ASN A 455 -16.40 -7.43 -12.65
C ASN A 455 -16.12 -5.98 -12.22
N THR A 456 -14.89 -5.69 -11.78
CA THR A 456 -14.52 -4.33 -11.40
C THR A 456 -14.32 -3.47 -12.63
N HIS A 457 -14.60 -2.18 -12.51
CA HIS A 457 -14.42 -1.24 -13.63
C HIS A 457 -13.00 -1.30 -14.21
N PHE A 458 -11.97 -1.35 -13.35
CA PHE A 458 -10.58 -1.44 -13.75
C PHE A 458 -10.25 -2.70 -14.56
N VAL A 459 -10.71 -3.88 -14.12
CA VAL A 459 -10.44 -5.14 -14.85
C VAL A 459 -11.23 -5.20 -16.15
N THR A 460 -12.46 -4.66 -16.17
CA THR A 460 -13.23 -4.53 -17.41
C THR A 460 -12.51 -3.63 -18.41
N GLU A 461 -11.95 -2.49 -17.99
CA GLU A 461 -11.13 -1.64 -18.86
C GLU A 461 -9.88 -2.35 -19.37
N LEU A 462 -9.19 -3.10 -18.51
CA LEU A 462 -8.05 -3.91 -18.90
C LEU A 462 -8.42 -4.96 -19.95
N LEU A 463 -9.55 -5.65 -19.79
CA LEU A 463 -10.05 -6.63 -20.75
C LEU A 463 -10.39 -5.97 -22.09
N MET A 464 -11.04 -4.80 -22.09
CA MET A 464 -11.30 -4.04 -23.31
C MET A 464 -10.00 -3.68 -24.04
N LYS A 465 -8.99 -3.19 -23.32
CA LYS A 465 -7.67 -2.88 -23.90
C LYS A 465 -6.99 -4.10 -24.50
N LEU A 466 -7.10 -5.27 -23.86
CA LEU A 466 -6.55 -6.51 -24.38
C LEU A 466 -7.25 -6.91 -25.70
N GLU A 467 -8.57 -6.78 -25.78
CA GLU A 467 -9.31 -7.08 -27.01
C GLU A 467 -8.99 -6.09 -28.14
N GLU A 468 -8.84 -4.81 -27.83
CA GLU A 468 -8.38 -3.79 -28.79
C GLU A 468 -6.98 -4.13 -29.34
N ALA A 469 -6.04 -4.48 -28.47
CA ALA A 469 -4.68 -4.87 -28.87
C ALA A 469 -4.68 -6.17 -29.71
N ARG A 470 -5.55 -7.15 -29.40
CA ARG A 470 -5.71 -8.39 -30.17
C ARG A 470 -6.27 -8.12 -31.57
N ALA A 471 -7.27 -7.24 -31.68
CA ALA A 471 -7.83 -6.85 -32.96
C ALA A 471 -6.78 -6.16 -33.83
N GLU A 472 -6.00 -5.22 -33.26
CA GLU A 472 -4.93 -4.53 -34.00
C GLU A 472 -3.81 -5.49 -34.44
N ALA A 473 -3.39 -6.42 -33.57
CA ALA A 473 -2.39 -7.43 -33.91
C ALA A 473 -2.87 -8.34 -35.06
N SER A 474 -4.14 -8.77 -35.00
CA SER A 474 -4.75 -9.59 -36.04
C SER A 474 -4.80 -8.85 -37.38
N TYR A 475 -5.23 -7.59 -37.37
CA TYR A 475 -5.25 -6.75 -38.56
C TYR A 475 -3.84 -6.60 -39.18
N LYS A 476 -2.83 -6.29 -38.37
CA LYS A 476 -1.43 -6.17 -38.83
C LYS A 476 -0.88 -7.46 -39.43
N SER A 477 -1.27 -8.62 -38.89
CA SER A 477 -0.89 -9.91 -39.47
C SER A 477 -1.53 -10.14 -40.84
N SER A 478 -2.84 -9.88 -40.95
CA SER A 478 -3.58 -10.04 -42.22
C SER A 478 -3.17 -9.03 -43.31
N SER A 479 -2.62 -7.88 -42.94
CA SER A 479 -2.14 -6.86 -43.91
C SER A 479 -0.72 -7.12 -44.42
N LYS A 480 0.00 -8.08 -43.84
CA LYS A 480 1.35 -8.48 -44.26
C LYS A 480 1.35 -9.70 -45.20
N GLU A 481 0.24 -10.43 -45.23
CA GLU A 481 -0.09 -11.45 -46.24
C GLU A 481 -0.67 -10.78 -47.49
#